data_AF-A0A951Q0P7-F1
#
_entry.id   AF-A0A951Q0P7-F1
#
_cell.length_a   1.000
_cell.length_b   1.000
_cell.length_c   1.000
_cell.angle_alpha   90.00
_cell.angle_beta   90.00
_cell.angle_gamma   90.00
#
_symmetry.space_group_name_H-M   'P 1'
#
loop_
_entity.id
_entity.type
_entity.pdbx_description
1 polymer ?
#
loop_
_entity_poly.entity_id
_entity_poly.type
_entity_poly.pdbx_seq_one_letter_code
_entity_poly.pdbx_strand_id
1 'polypeptide(L)'
;MLFFCVWIGQDKLPQIQQITLNINQEERTKNNFESAQKLGMEASLIVQNPPHAPEVWEKSSIKWQEAISLLEKIPEGTSISEQAKKQISSYRINSQTISKRILNENQAKENFEFSQKLAIEASILVQNPPHPPKVWKQAQLKWQQAIKLLESIPQSTFVSEKAKEKLSSYKTNYGAVSTQVKD
;
A
#
# COMPACT_ATOMS: atom_id res chain seq x y z
N MET A 1 -60.30 52.81 14.21
CA MET A 1 -58.86 52.50 14.40
C MET A 1 -58.78 51.03 14.76
N LEU A 2 -58.56 50.12 13.80
CA LEU A 2 -57.24 49.64 13.34
C LEU A 2 -56.28 49.38 14.50
N PHE A 3 -56.00 48.10 14.79
CA PHE A 3 -54.68 47.50 15.04
C PHE A 3 -54.87 46.05 15.51
N PHE A 4 -55.09 45.14 14.56
CA PHE A 4 -54.86 43.71 14.74
C PHE A 4 -54.20 43.19 13.48
N CYS A 5 -52.88 43.17 13.48
CA CYS A 5 -52.03 42.26 12.71
C CYS A 5 -50.58 42.58 13.05
N VAL A 6 -49.72 41.58 12.87
CA VAL A 6 -48.26 41.64 13.03
C VAL A 6 -47.75 41.36 14.46
N TRP A 7 -48.03 40.16 14.99
CA TRP A 7 -47.21 39.56 16.06
C TRP A 7 -47.15 38.02 15.97
N ILE A 8 -47.08 37.46 14.76
CA ILE A 8 -46.95 36.00 14.53
C ILE A 8 -45.70 35.67 13.67
N GLY A 9 -45.01 36.68 13.12
CA GLY A 9 -43.90 36.48 12.19
C GLY A 9 -42.49 36.44 12.79
N GLN A 10 -42.23 37.06 13.94
CA GLN A 10 -40.86 37.24 14.45
C GLN A 10 -40.30 36.01 15.19
N ASP A 11 -41.13 35.25 15.91
CA ASP A 11 -40.67 34.11 16.74
C ASP A 11 -40.25 32.87 15.92
N LYS A 12 -40.69 32.76 14.66
CA LYS A 12 -40.38 31.62 13.79
C LYS A 12 -39.07 31.76 13.02
N LEU A 13 -38.51 32.96 12.92
CA LEU A 13 -37.29 33.23 12.14
C LEU A 13 -36.04 32.49 12.68
N PRO A 14 -35.78 32.46 14.00
CA PRO A 14 -34.65 31.69 14.54
C PRO A 14 -34.80 30.19 14.33
N GLN A 15 -36.03 29.66 14.45
CA GLN A 15 -36.31 28.24 14.23
C GLN A 15 -36.10 27.83 12.76
N ILE A 16 -36.55 28.64 11.81
CA ILE A 16 -36.35 28.39 10.38
C ILE A 16 -34.85 28.42 10.03
N GLN A 17 -34.10 29.39 10.56
CA GLN A 17 -32.64 29.44 10.36
C GLN A 17 -31.94 28.20 10.90
N GLN A 18 -32.30 27.72 12.10
CA GLN A 18 -31.77 26.49 12.67
C GLN A 18 -32.12 25.25 11.82
N ILE A 19 -33.35 25.15 11.34
CA ILE A 19 -33.78 24.05 10.46
C ILE A 19 -32.95 24.05 9.16
N THR A 20 -32.79 25.20 8.52
CA THR A 20 -31.98 25.33 7.29
C THR A 20 -30.52 24.96 7.54
N LEU A 21 -29.93 25.38 8.67
CA LEU A 21 -28.56 25.00 9.04
C LEU A 21 -28.42 23.48 9.26
N ASN A 22 -29.38 22.85 9.93
CA ASN A 22 -29.38 21.41 10.17
C ASN A 22 -29.54 20.62 8.87
N ILE A 23 -30.44 21.02 7.97
CA ILE A 23 -30.62 20.38 6.66
C ILE A 23 -29.34 20.50 5.83
N ASN A 24 -28.74 21.69 5.76
CA ASN A 24 -27.48 21.91 5.04
C ASN A 24 -26.34 21.07 5.62
N GLN A 25 -26.31 20.88 6.95
CA GLN A 25 -25.33 20.05 7.61
C GLN A 25 -25.54 18.57 7.29
N GLU A 26 -26.77 18.07 7.35
CA GLU A 26 -27.12 16.69 6.99
C GLU A 26 -26.76 16.40 5.53
N GLU A 27 -27.09 17.28 4.59
CA GLU A 27 -26.73 17.12 3.18
C GLU A 27 -25.21 17.05 2.96
N ARG A 28 -24.44 17.95 3.59
CA ARG A 28 -22.97 17.92 3.54
C ARG A 28 -22.41 16.62 4.10
N THR A 29 -22.97 16.12 5.21
CA THR A 29 -22.49 14.88 5.83
C THR A 29 -22.78 13.67 4.95
N LYS A 30 -23.95 13.64 4.28
CA LYS A 30 -24.30 12.61 3.31
C LYS A 30 -23.34 12.62 2.12
N ASN A 31 -23.03 13.79 1.56
CA ASN A 31 -22.08 13.91 0.45
C ASN A 31 -20.67 13.43 0.85
N ASN A 32 -20.20 13.74 2.05
CA ASN A 32 -18.93 13.24 2.58
C ASN A 32 -18.95 11.71 2.71
N PHE A 33 -20.04 11.15 3.23
CA PHE A 33 -20.19 9.71 3.40
C PHE A 33 -20.20 8.97 2.06
N GLU A 34 -20.96 9.43 1.08
CA GLU A 34 -21.01 8.86 -0.28
C GLU A 34 -19.65 8.93 -0.98
N SER A 35 -18.96 10.08 -0.85
CA SER A 35 -17.62 10.27 -1.41
C SER A 35 -16.60 9.32 -0.76
N ALA A 36 -16.69 9.12 0.55
CA ALA A 36 -15.85 8.15 1.26
C ALA A 36 -16.12 6.71 0.81
N GLN A 37 -17.39 6.34 0.62
CA GLN A 37 -17.74 5.01 0.12
C GLN A 37 -17.16 4.75 -1.27
N LYS A 38 -17.26 5.73 -2.16
CA LYS A 38 -16.67 5.66 -3.50
C LYS A 38 -15.15 5.44 -3.44
N LEU A 39 -14.44 6.25 -2.64
CA LEU A 39 -12.99 6.12 -2.48
C LEU A 39 -12.59 4.76 -1.89
N GLY A 40 -13.32 4.26 -0.89
CA GLY A 40 -13.04 2.94 -0.32
C GLY A 40 -13.33 1.78 -1.28
N MET A 41 -14.33 1.92 -2.16
CA MET A 41 -14.59 0.96 -3.24
C MET A 41 -13.46 0.99 -4.27
N GLU A 42 -13.05 2.16 -4.73
CA GLU A 42 -11.91 2.33 -5.65
C GLU A 42 -10.62 1.76 -5.06
N ALA A 43 -10.33 2.05 -3.79
CA ALA A 43 -9.20 1.48 -3.06
C ALA A 43 -9.22 -0.05 -3.11
N SER A 44 -10.37 -0.65 -2.82
CA SER A 44 -10.55 -2.10 -2.83
C SER A 44 -10.36 -2.68 -4.23
N LEU A 45 -10.88 -2.03 -5.27
CA LEU A 45 -10.75 -2.44 -6.67
C LEU A 45 -9.30 -2.44 -7.15
N ILE A 46 -8.52 -1.42 -6.79
CA ILE A 46 -7.11 -1.28 -7.20
C ILE A 46 -6.27 -2.49 -6.78
N VAL A 47 -6.58 -3.08 -5.63
CA VAL A 47 -5.79 -4.16 -5.03
C VAL A 47 -6.37 -5.56 -5.26
N GLN A 48 -7.44 -5.67 -6.05
CA GLN A 48 -7.96 -6.99 -6.43
C GLN A 48 -6.95 -7.73 -7.29
N ASN A 49 -7.00 -9.06 -7.23
CA ASN A 49 -6.16 -9.96 -8.02
C ASN A 49 -4.65 -9.71 -7.83
N PRO A 50 -4.13 -9.78 -6.59
CA PRO A 50 -2.70 -9.70 -6.33
C PRO A 50 -1.92 -10.85 -7.01
N PRO A 51 -0.58 -10.75 -7.17
CA PRO A 51 0.30 -9.72 -6.59
C PRO A 51 0.43 -8.44 -7.43
N HIS A 52 0.69 -7.33 -6.75
CA HIS A 52 0.96 -6.02 -7.38
C HIS A 52 2.24 -5.42 -6.85
N ALA A 53 2.88 -4.57 -7.66
CA ALA A 53 4.02 -3.76 -7.23
C ALA A 53 3.65 -2.85 -6.04
N PRO A 54 4.62 -2.47 -5.18
CA PRO A 54 4.37 -1.62 -4.00
C PRO A 54 3.53 -0.37 -4.30
N GLU A 55 3.77 0.28 -5.43
CA GLU A 55 3.14 1.54 -5.83
C GLU A 55 1.63 1.40 -6.04
N VAL A 56 1.15 0.20 -6.40
CA VAL A 56 -0.29 -0.08 -6.56
C VAL A 56 -0.96 -0.18 -5.19
N TRP A 57 -0.30 -0.82 -4.24
CA TRP A 57 -0.78 -0.92 -2.86
C TRP A 57 -0.81 0.45 -2.17
N GLU A 58 0.20 1.28 -2.41
CA GLU A 58 0.27 2.66 -1.90
C GLU A 58 -0.89 3.51 -2.41
N LYS A 59 -1.24 3.43 -3.70
CA LYS A 59 -2.41 4.14 -4.27
C LYS A 59 -3.71 3.77 -3.57
N SER A 60 -3.89 2.49 -3.25
CA SER A 60 -5.06 2.01 -2.50
C SER A 60 -5.05 2.51 -1.05
N SER A 61 -3.90 2.50 -0.38
CA SER A 61 -3.72 3.05 0.97
C SER A 61 -4.12 4.53 1.05
N ILE A 62 -3.68 5.34 0.07
CA ILE A 62 -4.01 6.77 0.00
C ILE A 62 -5.53 6.97 -0.09
N LYS A 63 -6.22 6.21 -0.95
CA LYS A 63 -7.68 6.32 -1.11
C LYS A 63 -8.46 5.95 0.14
N TRP A 64 -8.04 4.91 0.89
CA TRP A 64 -8.67 4.62 2.18
C TRP A 64 -8.41 5.71 3.22
N GLN A 65 -7.21 6.31 3.24
CA GLN A 65 -6.92 7.44 4.13
C GLN A 65 -7.80 8.67 3.80
N GLU A 66 -7.96 8.99 2.51
CA GLU A 66 -8.87 10.06 2.06
C GLU A 66 -10.32 9.75 2.45
N ALA A 67 -10.77 8.50 2.27
CA ALA A 67 -12.09 8.07 2.68
C ALA A 67 -12.32 8.22 4.20
N ILE A 68 -11.34 7.80 5.02
CA ILE A 68 -11.38 7.98 6.48
C ILE A 68 -11.47 9.47 6.83
N SER A 69 -10.67 10.32 6.19
CA SER A 69 -10.68 11.77 6.45
C SER A 69 -12.03 12.43 6.13
N LEU A 70 -12.75 11.95 5.11
CA LEU A 70 -14.11 12.43 4.82
C LEU A 70 -15.11 11.97 5.88
N LEU A 71 -15.00 10.73 6.35
CA LEU A 71 -15.88 10.19 7.39
C LEU A 71 -15.66 10.86 8.75
N GLU A 72 -14.42 11.23 9.08
CA GLU A 72 -14.06 11.94 10.31
C GLU A 72 -14.61 13.38 10.36
N LYS A 73 -15.03 13.94 9.21
CA LYS A 73 -15.72 15.25 9.14
C LYS A 73 -17.21 15.17 9.44
N ILE A 74 -17.77 13.98 9.64
CA ILE A 74 -19.20 13.79 9.95
C ILE A 74 -19.38 14.00 11.46
N PRO A 75 -20.12 15.04 11.91
CA PRO A 75 -20.32 15.29 13.33
C PRO A 75 -21.17 14.21 14.01
N GLU A 76 -20.91 14.03 15.30
CA GLU A 76 -21.78 13.30 16.21
C GLU A 76 -23.21 13.85 16.19
N GLY A 77 -24.20 12.98 16.36
CA GLY A 77 -25.61 13.36 16.40
C GLY A 77 -26.27 13.55 15.02
N THR A 78 -25.51 13.51 13.92
CA THR A 78 -26.08 13.40 12.57
C THR A 78 -26.71 12.03 12.35
N SER A 79 -27.67 11.96 11.43
CA SER A 79 -28.40 10.72 11.11
C SER A 79 -27.53 9.55 10.65
N ILE A 80 -26.30 9.84 10.17
CA ILE A 80 -25.35 8.86 9.61
C ILE A 80 -24.09 8.66 10.47
N SER A 81 -24.00 9.31 11.63
CA SER A 81 -22.79 9.29 12.48
C SER A 81 -22.36 7.88 12.88
N GLU A 82 -23.29 7.01 13.27
CA GLU A 82 -23.00 5.63 13.65
C GLU A 82 -22.52 4.78 12.46
N GLN A 83 -23.09 4.98 11.28
CA GLN A 83 -22.65 4.33 10.05
C GLN A 83 -21.24 4.80 9.67
N ALA A 84 -20.95 6.09 9.83
CA ALA A 84 -19.61 6.65 9.57
C ALA A 84 -18.56 6.02 10.49
N LYS A 85 -18.82 5.89 11.79
CA LYS A 85 -17.91 5.22 12.75
C LYS A 85 -17.62 3.76 12.37
N LYS A 86 -18.64 3.02 11.97
CA LYS A 86 -18.49 1.63 11.50
C LYS A 86 -17.60 1.57 10.26
N GLN A 87 -17.83 2.47 9.30
CA GLN A 87 -17.04 2.52 8.07
C GLN A 87 -15.58 2.93 8.32
N ILE A 88 -15.33 3.89 9.21
CA ILE A 88 -13.98 4.27 9.65
C ILE A 88 -13.25 3.05 10.22
N SER A 89 -13.92 2.28 11.09
CA SER A 89 -13.33 1.08 11.70
C SER A 89 -12.95 0.04 10.65
N SER A 90 -13.82 -0.21 9.67
CA SER A 90 -13.56 -1.10 8.54
C SER A 90 -12.36 -0.64 7.69
N TYR A 91 -12.32 0.64 7.30
CA TYR A 91 -11.23 1.18 6.51
C TYR A 91 -9.89 1.19 7.25
N ARG A 92 -9.88 1.42 8.57
CA ARG A 92 -8.65 1.31 9.38
C ARG A 92 -8.09 -0.11 9.37
N ILE A 93 -8.93 -1.13 9.44
CA ILE A 93 -8.50 -2.54 9.32
C ILE A 93 -7.91 -2.82 7.94
N ASN A 94 -8.55 -2.32 6.87
CA ASN A 94 -8.04 -2.46 5.51
C ASN A 94 -6.69 -1.75 5.35
N SER A 95 -6.55 -0.51 5.81
CA SER A 95 -5.30 0.24 5.76
C SER A 95 -4.17 -0.49 6.49
N GLN A 96 -4.41 -1.04 7.68
CA GLN A 96 -3.40 -1.81 8.41
C GLN A 96 -2.93 -3.06 7.63
N THR A 97 -3.87 -3.76 6.99
CA THR A 97 -3.56 -4.93 6.15
C THR A 97 -2.67 -4.53 4.98
N ILE A 98 -2.94 -3.36 4.41
CA ILE A 98 -2.28 -2.89 3.20
C ILE A 98 -0.90 -2.30 3.52
N SER A 99 -0.74 -1.63 4.66
CA SER A 99 0.57 -1.22 5.15
C SER A 99 1.51 -2.42 5.36
N LYS A 100 1.01 -3.52 5.93
CA LYS A 100 1.79 -4.77 6.04
C LYS A 100 2.15 -5.34 4.67
N ARG A 101 1.20 -5.27 3.71
CA ARG A 101 1.44 -5.73 2.35
C ARG A 101 2.53 -4.91 1.65
N ILE A 102 2.47 -3.57 1.75
CA ILE A 102 3.48 -2.65 1.20
C ILE A 102 4.86 -2.98 1.76
N LEU A 103 4.98 -3.21 3.07
CA LEU A 103 6.25 -3.58 3.69
C LEU A 103 6.83 -4.86 3.08
N ASN A 104 6.00 -5.90 2.93
CA ASN A 104 6.44 -7.17 2.36
C ASN A 104 6.85 -7.03 0.88
N GLU A 105 6.11 -6.25 0.09
CA GLU A 105 6.44 -6.01 -1.32
C GLU A 105 7.74 -5.19 -1.46
N ASN A 106 7.94 -4.18 -0.62
CA ASN A 106 9.17 -3.38 -0.60
C ASN A 106 10.38 -4.23 -0.21
N GLN A 107 10.28 -5.03 0.87
CA GLN A 107 11.36 -5.92 1.27
C GLN A 107 11.69 -6.95 0.17
N ALA A 108 10.68 -7.49 -0.51
CA ALA A 108 10.90 -8.41 -1.63
C ALA A 108 11.59 -7.72 -2.81
N LYS A 109 11.18 -6.49 -3.14
CA LYS A 109 11.80 -5.66 -4.18
C LYS A 109 13.26 -5.36 -3.86
N GLU A 110 13.56 -4.94 -2.63
CA GLU A 110 14.92 -4.65 -2.16
C GLU A 110 15.81 -5.90 -2.22
N ASN A 111 15.33 -7.05 -1.72
CA ASN A 111 16.06 -8.31 -1.79
C ASN A 111 16.33 -8.72 -3.23
N PHE A 112 15.36 -8.55 -4.13
CA PHE A 112 15.52 -8.84 -5.54
C PHE A 112 16.58 -7.93 -6.19
N GLU A 113 16.50 -6.62 -5.97
CA GLU A 113 17.47 -5.64 -6.50
C GLU A 113 18.89 -5.89 -5.95
N PHE A 114 19.02 -6.15 -4.66
CA PHE A 114 20.33 -6.39 -4.05
C PHE A 114 20.93 -7.73 -4.51
N SER A 115 20.11 -8.76 -4.71
CA SER A 115 20.57 -10.01 -5.30
C SER A 115 21.17 -9.82 -6.69
N GLN A 116 20.56 -8.96 -7.52
CA GLN A 116 21.04 -8.65 -8.86
C GLN A 116 22.37 -7.90 -8.82
N LYS A 117 22.50 -6.93 -7.91
CA LYS A 117 23.78 -6.22 -7.72
C LYS A 117 24.91 -7.18 -7.33
N LEU A 118 24.67 -8.06 -6.37
CA LEU A 118 25.67 -9.06 -5.94
C LEU A 118 26.04 -10.03 -7.06
N ALA A 119 25.06 -10.46 -7.86
CA ALA A 119 25.27 -11.31 -9.03
C ALA A 119 26.12 -10.64 -10.12
N ILE A 120 25.88 -9.35 -10.38
CA ILE A 120 26.68 -8.55 -11.32
C ILE A 120 28.12 -8.42 -10.80
N GLU A 121 28.29 -8.05 -9.53
CA GLU A 121 29.62 -7.96 -8.91
C GLU A 121 30.38 -9.29 -8.96
N ALA A 122 29.70 -10.40 -8.66
CA ALA A 122 30.27 -11.74 -8.74
C ALA A 122 30.71 -12.09 -10.17
N SER A 123 29.88 -11.77 -11.16
CA SER A 123 30.20 -11.96 -12.58
C SER A 123 31.43 -11.16 -12.99
N ILE A 124 31.50 -9.88 -12.61
CA ILE A 124 32.62 -8.98 -12.94
C ILE A 124 33.94 -9.49 -12.35
N LEU A 125 33.93 -9.96 -11.10
CA LEU A 125 35.15 -10.48 -10.44
C LEU A 125 35.84 -11.59 -11.22
N VAL A 126 35.08 -12.40 -11.96
CA VAL A 126 35.60 -13.60 -12.64
C VAL A 126 35.71 -13.43 -14.16
N GLN A 127 35.48 -12.21 -14.69
CA GLN A 127 35.69 -11.92 -16.11
C GLN A 127 37.17 -12.04 -16.47
N ASN A 128 37.47 -12.52 -17.68
CA ASN A 128 38.82 -12.62 -18.24
C ASN A 128 39.80 -13.42 -17.34
N PRO A 129 39.54 -14.72 -17.09
CA PRO A 129 40.47 -15.59 -16.35
C PRO A 129 41.84 -15.70 -17.07
N PRO A 130 42.94 -16.10 -16.39
CA PRO A 130 42.98 -16.75 -15.07
C PRO A 130 42.96 -15.78 -13.88
N HIS A 131 42.42 -16.26 -12.74
CA HIS A 131 42.34 -15.53 -11.48
C HIS A 131 42.91 -16.36 -10.32
N PRO A 132 43.49 -15.72 -9.27
CA PRO A 132 43.92 -16.45 -8.08
C PRO A 132 42.72 -17.01 -7.31
N PRO A 133 42.87 -18.12 -6.55
CA PRO A 133 41.77 -18.77 -5.81
C PRO A 133 40.97 -17.83 -4.90
N LYS A 134 41.61 -16.79 -4.35
CA LYS A 134 40.95 -15.78 -3.52
C LYS A 134 39.86 -15.00 -4.28
N VAL A 135 40.06 -14.70 -5.57
CA VAL A 135 39.07 -13.98 -6.41
C VAL A 135 37.86 -14.89 -6.67
N TRP A 136 38.10 -16.15 -7.02
CA TRP A 136 37.03 -17.15 -7.17
C TRP A 136 36.23 -17.32 -5.87
N LYS A 137 36.91 -17.37 -4.72
CA LYS A 137 36.24 -17.46 -3.41
C LYS A 137 35.36 -16.24 -3.13
N GLN A 138 35.80 -15.04 -3.49
CA GLN A 138 35.00 -13.82 -3.33
C GLN A 138 33.75 -13.84 -4.22
N ALA A 139 33.88 -14.25 -5.48
CA ALA A 139 32.74 -14.41 -6.37
C ALA A 139 31.76 -15.48 -5.87
N GLN A 140 32.27 -16.61 -5.34
CA GLN A 140 31.46 -17.66 -4.73
C GLN A 140 30.58 -17.12 -3.60
N LEU A 141 31.18 -16.34 -2.68
CA LEU A 141 30.46 -15.74 -1.54
C LEU A 141 29.37 -14.77 -2.01
N LYS A 142 29.65 -13.95 -3.03
CA LYS A 142 28.65 -13.02 -3.59
C LYS A 142 27.48 -13.76 -4.25
N TRP A 143 27.75 -14.81 -5.02
CA TRP A 143 26.71 -15.67 -5.57
C TRP A 143 25.87 -16.32 -4.47
N GLN A 144 26.50 -16.83 -3.41
CA GLN A 144 25.79 -17.42 -2.28
C GLN A 144 24.87 -16.41 -1.59
N GLN A 145 25.33 -15.18 -1.38
CA GLN A 145 24.52 -14.11 -0.80
C GLN A 145 23.35 -13.72 -1.71
N ALA A 146 23.58 -13.59 -3.03
CA ALA A 146 22.53 -13.33 -4.00
C ALA A 146 21.43 -14.41 -3.99
N ILE A 147 21.84 -15.69 -3.94
CA ILE A 147 20.93 -16.83 -3.83
C ILE A 147 20.08 -16.74 -2.55
N LYS A 148 20.70 -16.48 -1.40
CA LYS A 148 19.97 -16.36 -0.12
C LYS A 148 18.92 -15.24 -0.16
N LEU A 149 19.25 -14.10 -0.78
CA LEU A 149 18.29 -13.01 -0.94
C LEU A 149 17.10 -13.44 -1.80
N LEU A 150 17.34 -14.11 -2.93
CA LEU A 150 16.26 -14.63 -3.78
C LEU A 150 15.40 -15.68 -3.08
N GLU A 151 16.01 -16.56 -2.28
CA GLU A 151 15.28 -17.60 -1.50
C GLU A 151 14.43 -17.00 -0.37
N SER A 152 14.76 -15.80 0.10
CA SER A 152 13.98 -15.10 1.12
C SER A 152 12.74 -14.36 0.59
N ILE A 153 12.56 -14.27 -0.73
CA ILE A 153 11.44 -13.56 -1.35
C ILE A 153 10.15 -14.40 -1.20
N PRO A 154 9.10 -13.87 -0.54
CA PRO A 154 7.86 -14.62 -0.39
C PRO A 154 7.14 -14.82 -1.73
N GLN A 155 6.54 -16.00 -1.92
CA GLN A 155 5.84 -16.36 -3.18
C GLN A 155 4.67 -15.44 -3.52
N SER A 156 4.05 -14.83 -2.51
CA SER A 156 2.91 -13.93 -2.68
C SER A 156 3.27 -12.53 -3.14
N THR A 157 4.56 -12.21 -3.36
CA THR A 157 5.03 -10.87 -3.76
C THR A 157 5.13 -10.72 -5.27
N PHE A 158 5.12 -9.48 -5.76
CA PHE A 158 5.13 -9.15 -7.18
C PHE A 158 6.37 -9.65 -7.92
N VAL A 159 7.53 -9.63 -7.25
CA VAL A 159 8.81 -10.03 -7.85
C VAL A 159 9.09 -11.53 -7.74
N SER A 160 8.19 -12.31 -7.14
CA SER A 160 8.45 -13.71 -6.80
C SER A 160 8.75 -14.60 -8.00
N GLU A 161 8.01 -14.47 -9.11
CA GLU A 161 8.24 -15.26 -10.32
C GLU A 161 9.60 -14.93 -10.95
N LYS A 162 9.92 -13.63 -11.10
CA LYS A 162 11.24 -13.20 -11.59
C LYS A 162 12.38 -13.65 -10.67
N ALA A 163 12.15 -13.66 -9.36
CA ALA A 163 13.11 -14.17 -8.39
C ALA A 163 13.38 -15.67 -8.58
N LYS A 164 12.34 -16.48 -8.80
CA LYS A 164 12.47 -17.92 -9.08
C LYS A 164 13.26 -18.18 -10.37
N GLU A 165 12.98 -17.42 -11.43
CA GLU A 165 13.72 -17.51 -12.69
C GLU A 165 15.21 -17.24 -12.51
N LYS A 166 15.56 -16.14 -11.81
CA LYS A 166 16.96 -15.78 -11.54
C LYS A 166 17.66 -16.77 -10.61
N LEU A 167 16.95 -17.34 -9.64
CA LEU A 167 17.49 -18.27 -8.67
C LEU A 167 18.14 -19.49 -9.35
N SER A 168 17.51 -20.01 -10.40
CA SER A 168 18.07 -21.13 -11.19
C SER A 168 19.42 -20.74 -11.83
N SER A 169 19.47 -19.60 -12.52
CA SER A 169 20.70 -19.09 -13.13
C SER A 169 21.81 -18.84 -12.08
N TYR A 170 21.46 -18.30 -10.92
CA TYR A 170 22.45 -17.99 -9.88
C TYR A 170 23.02 -19.25 -9.26
N LYS A 171 22.21 -20.30 -9.07
CA LYS A 171 22.68 -21.62 -8.61
C LYS A 171 23.66 -22.26 -9.59
N THR A 172 23.41 -22.15 -10.89
CA THR A 172 24.33 -22.61 -11.93
C THR A 172 25.66 -21.85 -11.87
N ASN A 173 25.64 -20.52 -11.83
CA ASN A 173 26.85 -19.71 -11.76
C ASN A 173 27.65 -19.93 -10.47
N TYR A 174 26.95 -20.08 -9.34
CA TYR A 174 27.56 -20.48 -8.07
C TYR A 174 28.29 -21.82 -8.20
N GLY A 175 27.65 -22.81 -8.83
CA GLY A 175 28.25 -24.12 -9.08
C GLY A 175 29.53 -24.02 -9.92
N ALA A 176 29.48 -23.26 -11.02
CA ALA A 176 30.63 -23.04 -11.90
C ALA A 176 31.80 -22.33 -11.20
N VAL A 177 31.53 -21.29 -10.41
CA VAL A 177 32.58 -20.61 -9.62
C VAL A 177 33.12 -21.51 -8.51
N SER A 178 32.28 -22.38 -7.94
CA SER A 178 32.68 -23.28 -6.85
C SER A 178 33.66 -24.37 -7.27
N THR A 179 33.73 -24.73 -8.56
CA THR A 179 34.76 -25.67 -9.05
C THR A 179 36.13 -25.01 -9.04
N GLN A 180 36.23 -23.75 -9.48
CA GLN A 180 37.48 -22.96 -9.53
C GLN A 180 38.08 -22.60 -8.16
N VAL A 181 37.34 -22.83 -7.07
CA VAL A 181 37.82 -22.63 -5.68
C VAL A 181 38.45 -23.90 -5.12
N LYS A 182 38.08 -25.06 -5.64
CA LYS A 182 38.54 -26.37 -5.15
C LYS A 182 39.86 -26.80 -5.79
N ASP A 183 40.18 -26.23 -6.94
CA ASP A 183 41.45 -26.36 -7.66
C ASP A 183 42.46 -25.30 -7.16
#